data_AF-A0A849U465-F1
#
_entry.id   AF-A0A849U465-F1
#
_cell.length_a   1.000
_cell.length_b   1.000
_cell.length_c   1.000
_cell.angle_alpha   90.00
_cell.angle_beta   90.00
_cell.angle_gamma   90.00
#
_symmetry.space_group_name_H-M   'P 1'
#
loop_
_entity.id
_entity.type
_entity.pdbx_description
1 polymer ?
#
loop_
_entity_poly.entity_id
_entity_poly.type
_entity_poly.pdbx_seq_one_letter_code
_entity_poly.pdbx_strand_id
1 'polypeptide(L)'
;MMDSITQKAGIIAAAAFGVVLVSSAGYSSVSAQGLPEGFKKGDLSPEPSADMIEAGKRVYFTKCVWCHGVDGAGDGPGADRLWPRPRNFNQGTFKIRHTASGELPLFDAKKPIAGQNDLFETVTHGLPGSAMPPWEGILSEEQRLQVLSFVTTQLVKDRKFTDKQSETQTILQLADLKPKPATDESKKRGSELIVEKKCVECHGMEGRGDGNAFNLKDDWGFSIQPANWHKCWNFRGSRQDPYNVANIFRTFSTGVNGTPMPSFADNTTVDERWDIANFVSSLCERDTLGNPLPIDPLTDKPKINFVIPSDLVEGEIPADIEHEAWQKAPKRIVAMGGQITHKPRNFVNRIDDIWVRSLYNDKYIVYLLE
;
A
#
# COMPACT_ATOMS: atom_id res chain seq x y z
N MET A 1 -2.67 -53.29 55.98
CA MET A 1 -4.01 -53.31 56.59
C MET A 1 -4.88 -52.46 55.67
N MET A 2 -5.56 -53.03 54.67
CA MET A 2 -6.95 -53.57 54.74
C MET A 2 -7.88 -52.48 55.30
N ASP A 3 -8.87 -51.92 54.59
CA ASP A 3 -9.94 -52.47 53.73
C ASP A 3 -10.41 -51.39 52.71
N SER A 4 -10.72 -51.66 51.44
CA SER A 4 -11.85 -52.39 50.83
C SER A 4 -13.24 -51.72 50.89
N ILE A 5 -13.64 -51.15 49.75
CA ILE A 5 -14.92 -51.31 49.00
C ILE A 5 -16.26 -51.01 49.71
N THR A 6 -17.03 -50.06 49.16
CA THR A 6 -18.43 -50.16 48.65
C THR A 6 -18.98 -48.72 48.49
N GLN A 7 -19.55 -48.30 47.35
CA GLN A 7 -20.97 -48.43 46.98
C GLN A 7 -21.13 -47.86 45.54
N LYS A 8 -21.62 -48.66 44.60
CA LYS A 8 -23.01 -48.72 44.08
C LYS A 8 -23.40 -47.61 43.09
N ALA A 9 -23.88 -48.10 41.95
CA ALA A 9 -24.33 -47.41 40.76
C ALA A 9 -25.54 -46.49 40.97
N GLY A 10 -25.62 -45.45 40.16
CA GLY A 10 -26.76 -44.53 40.10
C GLY A 10 -26.79 -43.73 38.79
N ILE A 11 -27.44 -44.31 37.78
CA ILE A 11 -28.31 -43.67 36.78
C ILE A 11 -27.69 -42.60 35.87
N ILE A 12 -27.46 -43.01 34.62
CA ILE A 12 -27.28 -42.15 33.44
C ILE A 12 -28.62 -41.44 33.18
N ALA A 13 -28.68 -40.14 33.45
CA ALA A 13 -29.73 -39.27 32.94
C ALA A 13 -29.21 -38.57 31.68
N ALA A 14 -29.55 -39.13 30.52
CA ALA A 14 -29.40 -38.47 29.24
C ALA A 14 -30.46 -37.36 29.11
N ALA A 15 -30.12 -36.13 29.49
CA ALA A 15 -30.90 -34.96 29.14
C ALA A 15 -30.46 -34.50 27.74
N ALA A 16 -31.26 -34.87 26.74
CA ALA A 16 -31.16 -34.34 25.39
C ALA A 16 -31.53 -32.84 25.41
N PHE A 17 -30.52 -31.98 25.53
CA PHE A 17 -30.65 -30.58 25.12
C PHE A 17 -30.27 -30.48 23.65
N GLY A 18 -31.28 -30.45 22.80
CA GLY A 18 -31.15 -30.05 21.41
C GLY A 18 -30.65 -28.62 21.35
N VAL A 19 -29.35 -28.44 21.11
CA VAL A 19 -28.81 -27.17 20.67
C VAL A 19 -29.14 -27.06 19.19
N VAL A 20 -30.21 -26.34 18.87
CA VAL A 20 -30.42 -25.79 17.54
C VAL A 20 -29.24 -24.85 17.29
N LEU A 21 -28.27 -25.30 16.49
CA LEU A 21 -27.28 -24.44 15.89
C LEU A 21 -28.01 -23.51 14.92
N VAL A 22 -28.49 -22.39 15.44
CA VAL A 22 -28.81 -21.23 14.61
C VAL A 22 -27.48 -20.74 14.06
N SER A 23 -27.16 -21.18 12.85
CA SER A 23 -26.14 -20.57 12.02
C SER A 23 -26.53 -19.12 11.79
N SER A 24 -26.04 -18.23 12.65
CA SER A 24 -26.01 -16.80 12.38
C SER A 24 -25.00 -16.57 11.26
N ALA A 25 -25.44 -16.81 10.03
CA ALA A 25 -24.91 -16.08 8.89
C ALA A 25 -25.25 -14.61 9.17
N GLY A 26 -24.35 -13.91 9.83
CA GLY A 26 -24.39 -12.47 9.98
C GLY A 26 -24.18 -11.84 8.60
N TYR A 27 -25.22 -11.85 7.78
CA TYR A 27 -25.41 -10.78 6.82
C TYR A 27 -25.61 -9.53 7.68
N SER A 28 -24.53 -8.78 7.87
CA SER A 28 -24.64 -7.38 8.25
C SER A 28 -25.44 -6.70 7.14
N SER A 29 -26.76 -6.61 7.34
CA SER A 29 -27.59 -5.67 6.63
C SER A 29 -27.02 -4.29 6.93
N VAL A 30 -26.27 -3.74 5.98
CA VAL A 30 -25.89 -2.33 5.99
C VAL A 30 -27.19 -1.56 5.91
N SER A 31 -27.72 -1.17 7.07
CA SER A 31 -28.74 -0.13 7.15
C SER A 31 -28.16 1.12 6.53
N ALA A 32 -28.97 1.84 5.77
CA ALA A 32 -28.60 3.07 5.08
C ALA A 32 -28.04 4.15 6.05
N GLN A 33 -26.73 4.11 6.32
CA GLN A 33 -25.97 5.32 6.56
C GLN A 33 -25.77 6.00 5.20
N GLY A 34 -25.91 7.34 5.17
CA GLY A 34 -25.62 8.12 3.97
C GLY A 34 -24.19 7.88 3.46
N LEU A 35 -23.87 8.38 2.27
CA LEU A 35 -22.52 8.29 1.74
C LEU A 35 -21.50 8.88 2.73
N PRO A 36 -20.29 8.28 2.84
CA PRO A 36 -19.25 8.84 3.70
C PRO A 36 -18.93 10.27 3.27
N GLU A 37 -18.58 11.13 4.22
CA GLU A 37 -18.28 12.53 3.94
C GLU A 37 -17.16 12.65 2.89
N GLY A 38 -17.39 13.48 1.86
CA GLY A 38 -16.47 13.65 0.72
C GLY A 38 -16.69 12.68 -0.45
N PHE A 39 -17.63 11.74 -0.35
CA PHE A 39 -18.00 10.84 -1.44
C PHE A 39 -19.31 11.25 -2.13
N LYS A 40 -19.38 11.02 -3.44
CA LYS A 40 -20.61 11.20 -4.25
C LYS A 40 -20.87 9.94 -5.06
N LYS A 41 -22.14 9.65 -5.37
CA LYS A 41 -22.45 8.61 -6.35
C LYS A 41 -21.97 9.04 -7.74
N GLY A 42 -21.39 8.09 -8.46
CA GLY A 42 -21.00 8.22 -9.86
C GLY A 42 -21.67 7.14 -10.71
N ASP A 43 -21.66 7.36 -12.03
CA ASP A 43 -22.17 6.42 -13.00
C ASP A 43 -21.08 5.43 -13.44
N LEU A 44 -21.46 4.17 -13.67
CA LEU A 44 -20.54 3.22 -14.29
C LEU A 44 -20.14 3.68 -15.69
N SER A 45 -18.85 3.60 -15.98
CA SER A 45 -18.29 3.91 -17.29
C SER A 45 -18.83 2.96 -18.38
N PRO A 46 -18.98 3.43 -19.63
CA PRO A 46 -19.45 2.60 -20.71
C PRO A 46 -18.43 1.51 -21.06
N GLU A 47 -18.92 0.42 -21.64
CA GLU A 47 -18.04 -0.66 -22.11
C GLU A 47 -17.09 -0.16 -23.21
N PRO A 48 -15.80 -0.56 -23.18
CA PRO A 48 -14.88 -0.33 -24.28
C PRO A 48 -15.35 -0.97 -25.59
N SER A 49 -14.90 -0.45 -26.74
CA SER A 49 -15.24 -1.06 -28.04
C SER A 49 -14.47 -2.38 -28.26
N ALA A 50 -15.04 -3.26 -29.08
CA ALA A 50 -14.41 -4.53 -29.45
C ALA A 50 -13.01 -4.34 -30.05
N ASP A 51 -12.81 -3.32 -30.88
CA ASP A 51 -11.51 -2.98 -31.47
C ASP A 51 -10.46 -2.62 -30.41
N MET A 52 -10.86 -1.87 -29.37
CA MET A 52 -9.96 -1.54 -28.26
C MET A 52 -9.57 -2.78 -27.46
N ILE A 53 -10.53 -3.68 -27.22
CA ILE A 53 -10.31 -4.94 -26.49
C ILE A 53 -9.33 -5.83 -27.26
N GLU A 54 -9.53 -5.99 -28.57
CA GLU A 54 -8.67 -6.83 -29.41
C GLU A 54 -7.26 -6.23 -29.58
N ALA A 55 -7.15 -4.91 -29.77
CA ALA A 55 -5.85 -4.24 -29.77
C ALA A 55 -5.14 -4.37 -28.41
N GLY A 56 -5.90 -4.25 -27.31
CA GLY A 56 -5.42 -4.40 -25.95
C GLY A 56 -4.86 -5.77 -25.64
N LYS A 57 -5.50 -6.82 -26.16
CA LYS A 57 -5.01 -8.20 -26.08
C LYS A 57 -3.59 -8.32 -26.61
N ARG A 58 -3.29 -7.72 -27.77
CA ARG A 58 -1.95 -7.77 -28.37
C ARG A 58 -0.91 -7.10 -27.48
N VAL A 59 -1.25 -5.94 -26.90
CA VAL A 59 -0.37 -5.24 -25.95
C VAL A 59 -0.13 -6.09 -24.70
N TYR A 60 -1.19 -6.67 -24.12
CA TYR A 60 -1.12 -7.51 -22.93
C TYR A 60 -0.17 -8.70 -23.12
N PHE A 61 -0.37 -9.46 -24.20
CA PHE A 61 0.45 -10.65 -24.48
C PHE A 61 1.89 -10.31 -24.89
N THR A 62 2.17 -9.08 -25.27
CA THR A 62 3.53 -8.62 -25.57
C THR A 62 4.26 -8.17 -24.30
N LYS A 63 3.56 -7.50 -23.37
CA LYS A 63 4.19 -6.71 -22.30
C LYS A 63 3.82 -7.15 -20.88
N CYS A 64 2.56 -7.53 -20.65
CA CYS A 64 2.01 -7.72 -19.30
C CYS A 64 1.97 -9.19 -18.87
N VAL A 65 1.79 -10.11 -19.81
CA VAL A 65 1.60 -11.55 -19.57
C VAL A 65 2.74 -12.20 -18.78
N TRP A 66 3.98 -11.71 -18.94
CA TRP A 66 5.17 -12.26 -18.29
C TRP A 66 5.13 -12.16 -16.76
N CYS A 67 4.39 -11.17 -16.25
CA CYS A 67 4.16 -10.99 -14.81
C CYS A 67 2.75 -11.41 -14.42
N HIS A 68 1.74 -10.99 -15.17
CA HIS A 68 0.33 -11.16 -14.78
C HIS A 68 -0.30 -12.49 -15.20
N GLY A 69 0.38 -13.30 -16.03
CA GLY A 69 -0.11 -14.61 -16.48
C GLY A 69 -1.02 -14.55 -17.69
N VAL A 70 -1.25 -15.69 -18.35
CA VAL A 70 -2.11 -15.78 -19.55
C VAL A 70 -3.56 -15.44 -19.21
N ASP A 71 -4.01 -15.91 -18.04
CA ASP A 71 -5.36 -15.72 -17.53
C ASP A 71 -5.53 -14.47 -16.65
N GLY A 72 -4.47 -13.66 -16.48
CA GLY A 72 -4.50 -12.52 -15.56
C GLY A 72 -4.46 -12.89 -14.08
N ALA A 73 -4.11 -14.12 -13.73
CA ALA A 73 -4.15 -14.62 -12.35
C ALA A 73 -2.94 -14.20 -11.49
N GLY A 74 -2.03 -13.37 -12.01
CA GLY A 74 -0.83 -12.94 -11.29
C GLY A 74 0.23 -14.04 -11.16
N ASP A 75 0.21 -15.01 -12.07
CA ASP A 75 0.99 -16.25 -12.09
C ASP A 75 1.87 -16.38 -13.34
N GLY A 76 2.25 -15.25 -13.94
CA GLY A 76 3.19 -15.24 -15.07
C GLY A 76 4.55 -15.84 -14.68
N PRO A 77 5.39 -16.21 -15.66
CA PRO A 77 6.70 -16.85 -15.41
C PRO A 77 7.65 -16.02 -14.51
N GLY A 78 7.43 -14.70 -14.40
CA GLY A 78 8.15 -13.83 -13.46
C GLY A 78 7.57 -13.82 -12.04
N ALA A 79 6.31 -14.21 -11.83
CA ALA A 79 5.57 -13.95 -10.60
C ALA A 79 6.20 -14.52 -9.32
N ASP A 80 6.82 -15.69 -9.38
CA ASP A 80 7.47 -16.32 -8.21
C ASP A 80 8.74 -15.60 -7.77
N ARG A 81 9.32 -14.75 -8.63
CA ARG A 81 10.54 -13.97 -8.33
C ARG A 81 10.26 -12.53 -7.92
N LEU A 82 8.99 -12.13 -7.91
CA LEU A 82 8.58 -10.76 -7.65
C LEU A 82 7.96 -10.65 -6.27
N TRP A 83 8.46 -9.67 -5.52
CA TRP A 83 7.90 -9.25 -4.25
C TRP A 83 7.64 -7.74 -4.28
N PRO A 84 6.39 -7.26 -4.11
CA PRO A 84 5.14 -8.04 -4.00
C PRO A 84 4.81 -8.82 -5.28
N ARG A 85 3.94 -9.83 -5.14
CA ARG A 85 3.40 -10.62 -6.26
C ARG A 85 2.63 -9.72 -7.26
N PRO A 86 2.65 -10.03 -8.56
CA PRO A 86 1.80 -9.38 -9.54
C PRO A 86 0.31 -9.50 -9.19
N ARG A 87 -0.48 -8.51 -9.59
CA ARG A 87 -1.93 -8.50 -9.32
C ARG A 87 -2.63 -9.63 -10.08
N ASN A 88 -3.44 -10.39 -9.35
CA ASN A 88 -4.50 -11.23 -9.91
C ASN A 88 -5.72 -10.36 -10.24
N PHE A 89 -6.13 -10.33 -11.50
CA PHE A 89 -7.24 -9.53 -12.00
C PHE A 89 -8.60 -10.22 -11.87
N ASN A 90 -8.66 -11.55 -11.75
CA ASN A 90 -9.89 -12.33 -11.86
C ASN A 90 -10.99 -11.84 -10.91
N GLN A 91 -10.62 -11.50 -9.68
CA GLN A 91 -11.56 -11.06 -8.63
C GLN A 91 -12.01 -9.59 -8.76
N GLY A 92 -11.39 -8.80 -9.64
CA GLY A 92 -11.65 -7.35 -9.72
C GLY A 92 -11.18 -6.58 -8.48
N THR A 93 -10.25 -7.13 -7.71
CA THR A 93 -9.76 -6.53 -6.46
C THR A 93 -8.54 -5.65 -6.72
N PHE A 94 -8.75 -4.33 -6.86
CA PHE A 94 -7.69 -3.36 -7.15
C PHE A 94 -7.33 -2.49 -5.94
N LYS A 95 -6.04 -2.25 -5.74
CA LYS A 95 -5.52 -1.56 -4.54
C LYS A 95 -5.66 -0.04 -4.58
N ILE A 96 -5.34 0.57 -5.72
CA ILE A 96 -5.26 2.04 -5.88
C ILE A 96 -6.52 2.52 -6.58
N ARG A 97 -7.33 3.31 -5.86
CA ARG A 97 -8.68 3.69 -6.27
C ARG A 97 -9.07 5.07 -5.74
N HIS A 98 -10.04 5.69 -6.39
CA HIS A 98 -10.83 6.81 -5.85
C HIS A 98 -12.28 6.40 -5.53
N THR A 99 -12.61 5.11 -5.59
CA THR A 99 -13.92 4.56 -5.21
C THR A 99 -13.93 4.04 -3.77
N ALA A 100 -15.12 3.90 -3.18
CA ALA A 100 -15.30 3.38 -1.83
C ALA A 100 -14.73 1.97 -1.68
N SER A 101 -14.38 1.56 -0.45
CA SER A 101 -13.82 0.23 -0.19
C SER A 101 -14.72 -0.88 -0.75
N GLY A 102 -14.11 -1.88 -1.39
CA GLY A 102 -14.82 -2.99 -2.07
C GLY A 102 -15.31 -2.70 -3.50
N GLU A 103 -15.49 -1.44 -3.89
CA GLU A 103 -15.91 -1.08 -5.26
C GLU A 103 -14.76 -1.16 -6.28
N LEU A 104 -15.11 -1.37 -7.56
CA LEU A 104 -14.17 -1.39 -8.68
C LEU A 104 -13.46 -0.04 -8.85
N PRO A 105 -12.21 -0.02 -9.37
CA PRO A 105 -11.50 1.23 -9.71
C PRO A 105 -12.22 2.00 -10.82
N LEU A 106 -11.98 3.31 -10.91
CA LEU A 106 -12.40 4.10 -12.05
C LEU A 106 -11.60 3.72 -13.30
N PHE A 107 -12.32 3.50 -14.40
CA PHE A 107 -11.72 3.33 -15.73
C PHE A 107 -12.70 3.72 -16.83
N ASP A 108 -12.39 4.81 -17.54
CA ASP A 108 -13.11 5.22 -18.76
C ASP A 108 -12.14 5.21 -19.94
N ALA A 109 -12.38 4.29 -20.87
CA ALA A 109 -11.59 4.11 -22.08
C ALA A 109 -11.70 5.27 -23.09
N LYS A 110 -12.78 6.07 -23.03
CA LYS A 110 -13.07 7.17 -23.98
C LYS A 110 -12.76 8.54 -23.40
N LYS A 111 -12.77 8.67 -22.07
CA LYS A 111 -12.53 9.93 -21.37
C LYS A 111 -11.55 9.73 -20.22
N PRO A 112 -10.25 9.52 -20.50
CA PRO A 112 -9.24 9.59 -19.44
C PRO A 112 -9.17 11.02 -18.92
N ILE A 113 -9.80 11.25 -17.76
CA ILE A 113 -9.64 12.48 -16.99
C ILE A 113 -8.50 12.23 -16.00
N ALA A 114 -7.45 13.06 -16.08
CA ALA A 114 -6.33 12.99 -15.16
C ALA A 114 -6.83 13.06 -13.71
N GLY A 115 -6.37 12.12 -12.88
CA GLY A 115 -6.81 12.01 -11.49
C GLY A 115 -8.21 11.42 -11.26
N GLN A 116 -8.91 10.97 -12.31
CA GLN A 116 -10.22 10.27 -12.22
C GLN A 116 -10.27 8.99 -13.05
N ASN A 117 -9.11 8.42 -13.40
CA ASN A 117 -9.00 7.17 -14.14
C ASN A 117 -7.93 6.26 -13.52
N ASP A 118 -8.28 5.66 -12.37
CA ASP A 118 -7.39 4.92 -11.48
C ASP A 118 -6.49 3.90 -12.18
N LEU A 119 -7.09 3.09 -13.07
CA LEU A 119 -6.35 2.06 -13.78
C LEU A 119 -5.39 2.66 -14.81
N PHE A 120 -5.81 3.72 -15.51
CA PHE A 120 -4.97 4.40 -16.47
C PHE A 120 -3.75 5.03 -15.81
N GLU A 121 -3.93 5.73 -14.68
CA GLU A 121 -2.83 6.30 -13.90
C GLU A 121 -1.90 5.21 -13.37
N THR A 122 -2.47 4.09 -12.89
CA THR A 122 -1.70 2.94 -12.39
C THR A 122 -0.79 2.33 -13.46
N VAL A 123 -1.26 2.21 -14.71
CA VAL A 123 -0.43 1.70 -15.81
C VAL A 123 0.55 2.76 -16.32
N THR A 124 0.10 4.01 -16.41
CA THR A 124 0.90 5.14 -16.87
C THR A 124 2.15 5.31 -16.02
N HIS A 125 1.96 5.44 -14.73
CA HIS A 125 3.05 5.68 -13.79
C HIS A 125 3.61 4.38 -13.21
N GLY A 126 2.87 3.27 -13.19
CA GLY A 126 3.31 2.06 -12.50
C GLY A 126 3.11 2.17 -10.98
N LEU A 127 3.74 1.25 -10.23
CA LEU A 127 3.53 1.15 -8.78
C LEU A 127 4.87 1.17 -8.03
N PRO A 128 5.21 2.27 -7.33
CA PRO A 128 6.38 2.34 -6.47
C PRO A 128 6.38 1.25 -5.40
N GLY A 129 7.58 0.85 -4.95
CA GLY A 129 7.73 -0.29 -4.04
C GLY A 129 7.28 -1.63 -4.64
N SER A 130 7.24 -1.74 -5.97
CA SER A 130 6.98 -2.99 -6.70
C SER A 130 7.75 -3.07 -8.01
N ALA A 131 7.67 -4.22 -8.67
CA ALA A 131 8.28 -4.43 -9.98
C ALA A 131 7.41 -3.97 -11.16
N MET A 132 6.27 -3.32 -10.93
CA MET A 132 5.42 -2.78 -11.99
C MET A 132 5.98 -1.42 -12.46
N PRO A 133 6.65 -1.34 -13.62
CA PRO A 133 7.27 -0.11 -14.09
C PRO A 133 6.22 0.88 -14.60
N PRO A 134 6.59 2.17 -14.78
CA PRO A 134 5.82 3.08 -15.62
C PRO A 134 5.78 2.55 -17.06
N TRP A 135 4.63 2.71 -17.72
CA TRP A 135 4.48 2.39 -19.13
C TRP A 135 4.37 3.62 -20.03
N GLU A 136 4.29 4.82 -19.45
CA GLU A 136 4.50 6.05 -20.21
C GLU A 136 5.89 6.09 -20.84
N GLY A 137 5.97 6.63 -22.06
CA GLY A 137 7.20 6.63 -22.87
C GLY A 137 7.54 5.27 -23.51
N ILE A 138 6.95 4.16 -23.06
CA ILE A 138 7.09 2.83 -23.69
C ILE A 138 5.86 2.50 -24.53
N LEU A 139 4.67 2.77 -24.01
CA LEU A 139 3.39 2.59 -24.68
C LEU A 139 2.76 3.96 -24.94
N SER A 140 2.07 4.09 -26.08
CA SER A 140 1.23 5.27 -26.31
C SER A 140 0.08 5.33 -25.30
N GLU A 141 -0.54 6.51 -25.15
CA GLU A 141 -1.79 6.65 -24.38
C GLU A 141 -2.86 5.67 -24.87
N GLU A 142 -3.06 5.60 -26.19
CA GLU A 142 -4.03 4.70 -26.80
C GLU A 142 -3.74 3.23 -26.45
N GLN A 143 -2.48 2.79 -26.53
CA GLN A 143 -2.11 1.42 -26.17
C GLN A 143 -2.36 1.10 -24.70
N ARG A 144 -2.18 2.08 -23.80
CA ARG A 144 -2.49 1.94 -22.37
C ARG A 144 -3.99 1.82 -22.13
N LEU A 145 -4.82 2.61 -22.82
CA LEU A 145 -6.28 2.50 -22.77
C LEU A 145 -6.77 1.17 -23.34
N GLN A 146 -6.18 0.72 -24.45
CA GLN A 146 -6.49 -0.56 -25.10
C GLN A 146 -6.18 -1.74 -24.16
N VAL A 147 -4.96 -1.82 -23.60
CA VAL A 147 -4.61 -2.94 -22.70
C VAL A 147 -5.49 -3.00 -21.47
N LEU A 148 -5.86 -1.84 -20.90
CA LEU A 148 -6.78 -1.77 -19.78
C LEU A 148 -8.22 -2.16 -20.17
N SER A 149 -8.64 -1.85 -21.39
CA SER A 149 -9.92 -2.31 -21.93
C SER A 149 -9.97 -3.84 -22.02
N PHE A 150 -8.88 -4.46 -22.46
CA PHE A 150 -8.76 -5.92 -22.45
C PHE A 150 -8.76 -6.49 -21.02
N VAL A 151 -7.98 -5.92 -20.10
CA VAL A 151 -7.91 -6.39 -18.71
C VAL A 151 -9.28 -6.32 -18.03
N THR A 152 -9.96 -5.17 -18.09
CA THR A 152 -11.22 -4.93 -17.38
C THR A 152 -12.40 -5.73 -17.95
N THR A 153 -12.36 -6.11 -19.23
CA THR A 153 -13.45 -6.85 -19.89
C THR A 153 -13.21 -8.36 -19.99
N GLN A 154 -11.96 -8.80 -20.14
CA GLN A 154 -11.63 -10.22 -20.42
C GLN A 154 -10.92 -10.93 -19.28
N LEU A 155 -10.15 -10.21 -18.43
CA LEU A 155 -9.35 -10.82 -17.37
C LEU A 155 -9.95 -10.64 -15.97
N VAL A 156 -10.87 -9.69 -15.79
CA VAL A 156 -11.72 -9.64 -14.60
C VAL A 156 -12.90 -10.58 -14.84
N LYS A 157 -12.96 -11.66 -14.05
CA LYS A 157 -13.86 -12.81 -14.28
C LYS A 157 -15.05 -12.83 -13.32
N ASP A 158 -14.81 -12.45 -12.07
CA ASP A 158 -15.79 -12.59 -10.99
C ASP A 158 -16.72 -11.37 -10.90
N ARG A 159 -16.40 -10.29 -11.62
CA ARG A 159 -17.12 -9.01 -11.63
C ARG A 159 -17.12 -8.41 -13.03
N LYS A 160 -18.07 -7.54 -13.32
CA LYS A 160 -18.14 -6.80 -14.59
C LYS A 160 -18.26 -5.31 -14.32
N PHE A 161 -17.35 -4.52 -14.91
CA PHE A 161 -17.32 -3.06 -14.75
C PHE A 161 -18.62 -2.36 -15.18
N THR A 162 -19.44 -3.03 -15.99
CA THR A 162 -20.68 -2.49 -16.57
C THR A 162 -21.95 -3.05 -15.93
N ASP A 163 -21.84 -3.94 -14.94
CA ASP A 163 -23.00 -4.56 -14.31
C ASP A 163 -23.67 -3.63 -13.28
N LYS A 164 -24.69 -2.91 -13.73
CA LYS A 164 -25.46 -1.97 -12.91
C LYS A 164 -26.29 -2.64 -11.80
N GLN A 165 -26.42 -3.97 -11.80
CA GLN A 165 -27.17 -4.69 -10.77
C GLN A 165 -26.31 -4.99 -9.54
N SER A 166 -25.03 -5.34 -9.77
CA SER A 166 -24.11 -5.72 -8.70
C SER A 166 -23.08 -4.65 -8.36
N GLU A 167 -22.81 -3.71 -9.27
CA GLU A 167 -21.76 -2.71 -9.11
C GLU A 167 -22.30 -1.30 -8.91
N THR A 168 -21.64 -0.57 -8.01
CA THR A 168 -21.84 0.86 -7.80
C THR A 168 -20.52 1.60 -7.84
N GLN A 169 -20.58 2.89 -8.18
CA GLN A 169 -19.46 3.81 -8.00
C GLN A 169 -19.83 4.89 -6.99
N THR A 170 -19.07 4.92 -5.92
CA THR A 170 -19.10 5.90 -4.84
C THR A 170 -17.73 6.55 -4.82
N ILE A 171 -17.63 7.74 -5.40
CA ILE A 171 -16.37 8.37 -5.80
C ILE A 171 -15.97 9.43 -4.79
N LEU A 172 -14.75 9.33 -4.27
CA LEU A 172 -14.11 10.34 -3.45
C LEU A 172 -13.87 11.61 -4.28
N GLN A 173 -14.52 12.70 -3.90
CA GLN A 173 -14.40 14.00 -4.57
C GLN A 173 -13.18 14.77 -4.05
N LEU A 174 -11.99 14.19 -4.21
CA LEU A 174 -10.77 14.72 -3.60
C LEU A 174 -10.47 16.17 -4.02
N ALA A 175 -10.79 16.54 -5.27
CA ALA A 175 -10.62 17.90 -5.79
C ALA A 175 -11.56 18.94 -5.14
N ASP A 176 -12.71 18.51 -4.63
CA ASP A 176 -13.68 19.39 -3.95
C ASP A 176 -13.31 19.60 -2.48
N LEU A 177 -12.45 18.74 -1.92
CA LEU A 177 -12.04 18.80 -0.52
C LEU A 177 -10.87 19.76 -0.34
N LYS A 178 -11.06 20.77 0.51
CA LYS A 178 -9.98 21.68 0.87
C LYS A 178 -8.97 20.95 1.77
N PRO A 179 -7.68 20.85 1.37
CA PRO A 179 -6.66 20.26 2.24
C PRO A 179 -6.48 21.07 3.52
N LYS A 180 -6.40 20.38 4.66
CA LYS A 180 -6.08 21.01 5.96
C LYS A 180 -4.58 21.32 6.02
N PRO A 181 -4.17 22.55 6.37
CA PRO A 181 -2.75 22.88 6.53
C PRO A 181 -2.07 22.00 7.58
N ALA A 182 -0.83 21.59 7.30
CA ALA A 182 -0.03 20.73 8.17
C ALA A 182 0.60 21.49 9.36
N THR A 183 -0.23 22.10 10.21
CA THR A 183 0.22 22.76 11.44
C THR A 183 0.67 21.75 12.49
N ASP A 184 1.35 22.22 13.54
CA ASP A 184 1.77 21.35 14.65
C ASP A 184 0.57 20.75 15.38
N GLU A 185 -0.54 21.48 15.50
CA GLU A 185 -1.80 20.98 16.05
C GLU A 185 -2.40 19.87 15.19
N SER A 186 -2.39 20.03 13.86
CA SER A 186 -2.90 19.02 12.93
C SER A 186 -2.06 17.73 13.00
N LYS A 187 -0.73 17.85 13.00
CA LYS A 187 0.18 16.71 13.14
C LYS A 187 0.03 16.02 14.51
N LYS A 188 -0.13 16.79 15.58
CA LYS A 188 -0.38 16.24 16.93
C LYS A 188 -1.72 15.49 16.98
N ARG A 189 -2.78 16.06 16.41
CA ARG A 189 -4.08 15.37 16.34
C ARG A 189 -3.98 14.08 15.53
N GLY A 190 -3.27 14.11 14.41
CA GLY A 190 -2.99 12.93 13.59
C GLY A 190 -2.22 11.84 14.35
N SER A 191 -1.23 12.22 15.17
CA SER A 191 -0.45 11.26 15.97
C SER A 191 -1.28 10.56 17.05
N GLU A 192 -2.26 11.27 17.64
CA GLU A 192 -3.23 10.67 18.58
C GLU A 192 -4.18 9.71 17.84
N LEU A 193 -4.68 10.13 16.68
CA LEU A 193 -5.64 9.36 15.88
C LEU A 193 -5.05 8.04 15.36
N ILE A 194 -3.78 7.98 14.96
CA ILE A 194 -3.17 6.71 14.51
C ILE A 194 -3.10 5.65 15.62
N VAL A 195 -3.07 6.06 16.89
CA VAL A 195 -3.13 5.15 18.04
C VAL A 195 -4.58 4.77 18.30
N GLU A 196 -5.49 5.74 18.34
CA GLU A 196 -6.93 5.52 18.55
C GLU A 196 -7.54 4.58 17.50
N LYS A 197 -7.18 4.79 16.23
CA LYS A 197 -7.63 3.98 15.09
C LYS A 197 -6.77 2.74 14.84
N LYS A 198 -5.84 2.42 15.75
CA LYS A 198 -5.04 1.19 15.76
C LYS A 198 -4.12 1.01 14.55
N CYS A 199 -3.75 2.08 13.86
CA CYS A 199 -2.80 2.04 12.74
C CYS A 199 -1.45 1.47 13.17
N VAL A 200 -1.04 1.77 14.41
CA VAL A 200 0.23 1.31 15.01
C VAL A 200 0.33 -0.21 15.16
N GLU A 201 -0.80 -0.93 15.27
CA GLU A 201 -0.80 -2.40 15.38
C GLU A 201 -0.16 -3.04 14.14
N CYS A 202 -0.32 -2.44 12.97
CA CYS A 202 0.30 -2.89 11.72
C CYS A 202 1.55 -2.08 11.37
N HIS A 203 1.46 -0.76 11.40
CA HIS A 203 2.53 0.13 10.93
C HIS A 203 3.65 0.38 11.94
N GLY A 204 3.50 -0.06 13.20
CA GLY A 204 4.45 0.19 14.27
C GLY A 204 4.30 1.58 14.89
N MET A 205 4.83 1.76 16.11
CA MET A 205 4.74 3.03 16.85
C MET A 205 5.43 4.19 16.12
N GLU A 206 6.54 3.89 15.44
CA GLU A 206 7.29 4.89 14.66
C GLU A 206 6.89 4.92 13.18
N GLY A 207 5.89 4.13 12.76
CA GLY A 207 5.47 4.07 11.36
C GLY A 207 6.44 3.34 10.42
N ARG A 208 7.36 2.51 10.95
CA ARG A 208 8.36 1.78 10.14
C ARG A 208 7.80 0.56 9.42
N GLY A 209 6.52 0.25 9.59
CA GLY A 209 5.87 -0.94 9.03
C GLY A 209 6.26 -2.24 9.74
N ASP A 210 6.55 -2.17 11.04
CA ASP A 210 7.11 -3.27 11.84
C ASP A 210 6.23 -3.73 13.02
N GLY A 211 4.99 -3.22 13.15
CA GLY A 211 4.08 -3.59 14.24
C GLY A 211 3.67 -5.07 14.24
N ASN A 212 3.09 -5.55 13.13
CA ASN A 212 2.71 -6.95 12.95
C ASN A 212 3.15 -7.51 11.57
N ALA A 213 4.30 -7.04 11.10
CA ALA A 213 4.83 -7.27 9.75
C ALA A 213 4.82 -8.75 9.30
N PHE A 214 4.94 -9.71 10.22
CA PHE A 214 5.09 -11.12 9.88
C PHE A 214 3.77 -11.90 9.72
N ASN A 215 2.65 -11.38 10.26
CA ASN A 215 1.38 -12.12 10.29
C ASN A 215 0.33 -11.61 9.29
N LEU A 216 0.60 -10.52 8.58
CA LEU A 216 -0.34 -9.95 7.62
C LEU A 216 -0.28 -10.69 6.30
N LYS A 217 -1.46 -11.06 5.80
CA LYS A 217 -1.65 -11.70 4.50
C LYS A 217 -2.64 -10.91 3.66
N ASP A 218 -2.45 -10.95 2.35
CA ASP A 218 -3.48 -10.52 1.41
C ASP A 218 -4.58 -11.59 1.27
N ASP A 219 -5.64 -11.27 0.54
CA ASP A 219 -6.80 -12.17 0.34
C ASP A 219 -6.42 -13.47 -0.39
N TRP A 220 -5.26 -13.50 -1.06
CA TRP A 220 -4.71 -14.68 -1.74
C TRP A 220 -3.76 -15.48 -0.84
N GLY A 221 -3.61 -15.10 0.42
CA GLY A 221 -2.81 -15.80 1.42
C GLY A 221 -1.31 -15.52 1.35
N PHE A 222 -0.86 -14.60 0.48
CA PHE A 222 0.54 -14.17 0.42
C PHE A 222 0.82 -13.15 1.51
N SER A 223 1.99 -13.22 2.15
CA SER A 223 2.35 -12.22 3.15
C SER A 223 2.39 -10.82 2.53
N ILE A 224 1.93 -9.82 3.27
CA ILE A 224 1.94 -8.43 2.84
C ILE A 224 2.56 -7.56 3.92
N GLN A 225 3.36 -6.60 3.50
CA GLN A 225 4.04 -5.68 4.40
C GLN A 225 3.34 -4.32 4.41
N PRO A 226 3.07 -3.74 5.59
CA PRO A 226 2.62 -2.36 5.71
C PRO A 226 3.66 -1.40 5.14
N ALA A 227 3.20 -0.26 4.62
CA ALA A 227 4.10 0.79 4.16
C ALA A 227 4.92 1.36 5.32
N ASN A 228 6.22 1.59 5.08
CA ASN A 228 7.06 2.38 5.96
C ASN A 228 6.83 3.87 5.67
N TRP A 229 6.28 4.60 6.63
CA TRP A 229 5.89 6.00 6.46
C TRP A 229 7.08 6.95 6.27
N HIS A 230 8.28 6.53 6.68
CA HIS A 230 9.53 7.26 6.43
C HIS A 230 9.96 7.22 4.96
N LYS A 231 9.46 6.25 4.19
CA LYS A 231 9.76 6.05 2.77
C LYS A 231 8.54 6.32 1.90
N CYS A 232 8.00 7.55 1.93
CA CYS A 232 6.78 7.89 1.19
C CYS A 232 6.89 7.68 -0.33
N TRP A 233 8.11 7.68 -0.89
CA TRP A 233 8.37 7.28 -2.28
C TRP A 233 8.03 5.82 -2.61
N ASN A 234 7.81 4.96 -1.61
CA ASN A 234 7.33 3.60 -1.80
C ASN A 234 5.81 3.47 -1.61
N PHE A 235 5.08 4.57 -1.36
CA PHE A 235 3.63 4.52 -1.32
C PHE A 235 3.08 4.20 -2.72
N ARG A 236 2.19 3.21 -2.78
CA ARG A 236 1.64 2.77 -4.07
C ARG A 236 0.64 3.81 -4.57
N GLY A 237 0.73 4.16 -5.85
CA GLY A 237 -0.12 5.19 -6.46
C GLY A 237 0.24 6.62 -6.06
N SER A 238 1.51 6.87 -5.73
CA SER A 238 2.08 8.22 -5.51
C SER A 238 3.37 8.43 -6.31
N ARG A 239 3.58 7.66 -7.39
CA ARG A 239 4.80 7.81 -8.21
C ARG A 239 4.87 9.23 -8.76
N GLN A 240 6.07 9.80 -8.83
CA GLN A 240 6.35 11.17 -9.27
C GLN A 240 5.82 12.27 -8.33
N ASP A 241 5.01 11.91 -7.33
CA ASP A 241 4.45 12.86 -6.36
C ASP A 241 4.40 12.28 -4.92
N PRO A 242 5.54 11.80 -4.38
CA PRO A 242 5.56 11.01 -3.16
C PRO A 242 5.29 11.84 -1.88
N TYR A 243 5.48 13.16 -1.95
CA TYR A 243 5.25 14.07 -0.81
C TYR A 243 3.84 14.69 -0.80
N ASN A 244 2.99 14.36 -1.78
CA ASN A 244 1.63 14.87 -1.80
C ASN A 244 0.73 14.15 -0.80
N VAL A 245 0.35 14.89 0.24
CA VAL A 245 -0.53 14.44 1.31
C VAL A 245 -1.90 13.94 0.82
N ALA A 246 -2.36 14.40 -0.34
CA ALA A 246 -3.62 13.93 -0.92
C ALA A 246 -3.58 12.44 -1.31
N ASN A 247 -2.40 11.89 -1.67
CA ASN A 247 -2.24 10.45 -1.93
C ASN A 247 -2.48 9.61 -0.67
N ILE A 248 -2.01 10.14 0.46
CA ILE A 248 -2.19 9.53 1.79
C ILE A 248 -3.67 9.60 2.18
N PHE A 249 -4.27 10.79 2.07
CA PHE A 249 -5.70 11.00 2.34
C PHE A 249 -6.60 10.07 1.51
N ARG A 250 -6.34 9.94 0.20
CA ARG A 250 -7.04 9.01 -0.70
C ARG A 250 -6.95 7.58 -0.18
N THR A 251 -5.74 7.13 0.16
CA THR A 251 -5.50 5.75 0.59
C THR A 251 -6.28 5.42 1.86
N PHE A 252 -6.29 6.32 2.85
CA PHE A 252 -7.08 6.14 4.08
C PHE A 252 -8.59 6.20 3.84
N SER A 253 -9.04 7.05 2.92
CA SER A 253 -10.46 7.21 2.60
C SER A 253 -11.02 6.01 1.82
N THR A 254 -10.22 5.42 0.93
CA THR A 254 -10.69 4.36 0.01
C THR A 254 -10.33 2.96 0.46
N GLY A 255 -9.37 2.82 1.38
CA GLY A 255 -8.83 1.54 1.80
C GLY A 255 -8.03 0.86 0.69
N VAL A 256 -7.39 -0.26 1.02
CA VAL A 256 -6.56 -1.01 0.07
C VAL A 256 -7.16 -2.40 -0.11
N ASN A 257 -8.10 -2.53 -1.05
CA ASN A 257 -8.81 -3.79 -1.32
C ASN A 257 -7.83 -4.96 -1.53
N GLY A 258 -8.19 -6.13 -1.03
CA GLY A 258 -7.32 -7.30 -1.08
C GLY A 258 -6.24 -7.31 -0.02
N THR A 259 -6.32 -6.45 1.00
CA THR A 259 -5.35 -6.37 2.09
C THR A 259 -6.04 -6.09 3.42
N PRO A 260 -5.35 -6.31 4.56
CA PRO A 260 -5.88 -5.98 5.88
C PRO A 260 -6.06 -4.48 6.16
N MET A 261 -5.72 -3.58 5.23
CA MET A 261 -5.84 -2.13 5.40
C MET A 261 -7.24 -1.64 4.96
N PRO A 262 -8.16 -1.37 5.90
CA PRO A 262 -9.53 -0.99 5.58
C PRO A 262 -9.64 0.46 5.12
N SER A 263 -10.83 0.86 4.69
CA SER A 263 -11.19 2.28 4.64
C SER A 263 -11.53 2.78 6.04
N PHE A 264 -11.17 4.03 6.31
CA PHE A 264 -11.54 4.76 7.52
C PHE A 264 -12.65 5.78 7.26
N ALA A 265 -13.24 5.82 6.05
CA ALA A 265 -14.19 6.86 5.68
C ALA A 265 -15.46 6.87 6.54
N ASP A 266 -15.89 5.69 7.02
CA ASP A 266 -17.11 5.52 7.82
C ASP A 266 -16.92 5.83 9.31
N ASN A 267 -15.68 5.87 9.80
CA ASN A 267 -15.37 6.01 11.23
C ASN A 267 -14.44 7.20 11.55
N THR A 268 -14.27 8.11 10.58
CA THR A 268 -13.53 9.37 10.71
C THR A 268 -14.22 10.48 9.92
N THR A 269 -14.09 11.71 10.38
CA THR A 269 -14.47 12.91 9.60
C THR A 269 -13.42 13.23 8.54
N VAL A 270 -13.77 14.06 7.55
CA VAL A 270 -12.78 14.58 6.57
C VAL A 270 -11.62 15.28 7.27
N ASP A 271 -11.89 16.06 8.32
CA ASP A 271 -10.89 16.83 9.05
C ASP A 271 -9.89 15.90 9.78
N GLU A 272 -10.38 14.83 10.41
CA GLU A 272 -9.55 13.83 11.07
C GLU A 272 -8.68 13.06 10.05
N ARG A 273 -9.21 12.74 8.87
CA ARG A 273 -8.41 12.08 7.82
C ARG A 273 -7.30 12.98 7.31
N TRP A 274 -7.51 14.30 7.24
CA TRP A 274 -6.44 15.24 6.93
C TRP A 274 -5.40 15.35 8.05
N ASP A 275 -5.82 15.34 9.32
CA ASP A 275 -4.89 15.33 10.46
C ASP A 275 -3.98 14.09 10.43
N ILE A 276 -4.56 12.90 10.19
CA ILE A 276 -3.81 11.66 10.00
C ILE A 276 -2.86 11.78 8.80
N ALA A 277 -3.34 12.26 7.66
CA ALA A 277 -2.52 12.40 6.46
C ALA A 277 -1.34 13.35 6.67
N ASN A 278 -1.56 14.48 7.34
CA ASN A 278 -0.52 15.45 7.70
C ASN A 278 0.53 14.84 8.64
N PHE A 279 0.09 14.08 9.66
CA PHE A 279 1.01 13.38 10.55
C PHE A 279 1.84 12.34 9.80
N VAL A 280 1.21 11.44 9.02
CA VAL A 280 1.93 10.42 8.25
C VAL A 280 2.89 11.06 7.24
N SER A 281 2.49 12.14 6.57
CA SER A 281 3.36 12.89 5.66
C SER A 281 4.54 13.56 6.37
N SER A 282 4.39 13.91 7.66
CA SER A 282 5.45 14.53 8.45
C SER A 282 6.57 13.56 8.82
N LEU A 283 6.28 12.25 8.82
CA LEU A 283 7.27 11.19 9.07
C LEU A 283 8.11 10.87 7.82
N CYS A 284 7.70 11.27 6.62
CA CYS A 284 8.50 11.01 5.43
C CYS A 284 9.83 11.76 5.51
N GLU A 285 10.92 11.06 5.19
CA GLU A 285 12.29 11.58 5.24
C GLU A 285 12.46 12.84 4.38
N ARG A 286 13.21 13.80 4.92
CA ARG A 286 13.42 15.15 4.41
C ARG A 286 14.87 15.56 4.60
N ASP A 287 15.28 16.63 3.92
CA ASP A 287 16.59 17.23 4.18
C ASP A 287 16.65 17.89 5.56
N THR A 288 17.83 18.37 5.96
CA THR A 288 18.07 19.02 7.27
C THR A 288 17.28 20.32 7.46
N LEU A 289 16.72 20.89 6.39
CA LEU A 289 15.90 22.10 6.41
C LEU A 289 14.39 21.76 6.38
N GLY A 290 14.03 20.47 6.33
CA GLY A 290 12.65 20.00 6.25
C GLY A 290 12.07 19.97 4.82
N ASN A 291 12.88 20.22 3.79
CA ASN A 291 12.41 20.15 2.41
C ASN A 291 12.31 18.69 1.93
N PRO A 292 11.40 18.41 0.98
CA PRO A 292 11.37 17.13 0.26
C PRO A 292 12.75 16.75 -0.30
N LEU A 293 13.12 15.48 -0.17
CA LEU A 293 14.33 14.98 -0.80
C LEU A 293 14.19 15.04 -2.33
N PRO A 294 15.26 15.34 -3.07
CA PRO A 294 15.21 15.31 -4.52
C PRO A 294 14.96 13.87 -5.00
N ILE A 295 13.94 13.67 -5.81
CA ILE A 295 13.57 12.35 -6.35
C ILE A 295 14.21 12.15 -7.73
N ASP A 296 14.73 10.95 -7.97
CA ASP A 296 15.15 10.51 -9.30
C ASP A 296 13.91 10.09 -10.11
N PRO A 297 13.64 10.70 -11.28
CA PRO A 297 12.43 10.42 -12.05
C PRO A 297 12.38 8.98 -12.63
N LEU A 298 13.53 8.32 -12.81
CA LEU A 298 13.59 6.96 -13.35
C LEU A 298 13.30 5.93 -12.27
N THR A 299 13.92 6.05 -11.10
CA THR A 299 13.74 5.07 -10.02
C THR A 299 12.56 5.42 -9.11
N ASP A 300 12.12 6.67 -9.11
CA ASP A 300 11.15 7.24 -8.16
C ASP A 300 11.58 7.01 -6.70
N LYS A 301 12.87 7.21 -6.46
CA LYS A 301 13.52 7.11 -5.15
C LYS A 301 14.34 8.37 -4.90
N PRO A 302 14.72 8.70 -3.66
CA PRO A 302 15.64 9.79 -3.39
C PRO A 302 16.92 9.63 -4.22
N LYS A 303 17.40 10.74 -4.80
CA LYS A 303 18.63 10.75 -5.58
C LYS A 303 19.78 10.27 -4.70
N ILE A 304 20.35 9.13 -5.08
CA ILE A 304 21.50 8.54 -4.40
C ILE A 304 22.77 9.29 -4.77
N ASN A 305 23.65 9.47 -3.78
CA ASN A 305 25.02 9.89 -4.01
C ASN A 305 25.96 8.80 -3.47
N PHE A 306 26.82 8.27 -4.34
CA PHE A 306 27.72 7.18 -3.99
C PHE A 306 28.93 7.64 -3.16
N VAL A 307 29.13 8.95 -3.02
CA VAL A 307 30.19 9.52 -2.18
C VAL A 307 29.66 9.79 -0.78
N ILE A 308 30.22 9.08 0.20
CA ILE A 308 29.99 9.31 1.62
C ILE A 308 31.09 10.28 2.11
N PRO A 309 30.78 11.57 2.36
CA PRO A 309 31.74 12.47 2.97
C PRO A 309 31.93 12.08 4.44
N SER A 310 33.16 12.19 4.92
CA SER A 310 33.51 11.98 6.32
C SER A 310 33.93 13.30 6.93
N ASP A 311 33.34 13.67 8.06
CA ASP A 311 33.72 14.89 8.80
C ASP A 311 34.82 14.59 9.82
N LEU A 312 35.78 15.51 9.95
CA LEU A 312 36.88 15.38 10.90
C LEU A 312 36.41 15.63 12.32
N VAL A 313 36.83 14.78 13.26
CA VAL A 313 36.65 14.97 14.71
C VAL A 313 38.02 14.98 15.37
N GLU A 314 38.26 15.97 16.24
CA GLU A 314 39.46 16.01 17.07
C GLU A 314 39.33 15.02 18.25
N GLY A 315 40.30 14.12 18.39
CA GLY A 315 40.32 13.14 19.48
C GLY A 315 39.55 11.86 19.17
N GLU A 316 38.89 11.28 20.19
CA GLU A 316 38.13 10.04 20.03
C GLU A 316 36.77 10.29 19.33
N ILE A 317 36.42 9.40 18.40
CA ILE A 317 35.12 9.45 17.73
C ILE A 317 34.04 8.98 18.71
N PRO A 318 32.97 9.76 18.95
CA PRO A 318 31.92 9.40 19.90
C PRO A 318 31.21 8.10 19.51
N ALA A 319 31.06 7.19 20.49
CA ALA A 319 30.29 5.95 20.33
C ALA A 319 28.77 6.17 20.48
N ASP A 320 28.37 7.26 21.15
CA ASP A 320 26.97 7.65 21.29
C ASP A 320 26.44 8.25 19.99
N ILE A 321 25.41 7.62 19.41
CA ILE A 321 24.79 8.03 18.15
C ILE A 321 24.05 9.38 18.25
N GLU A 322 23.64 9.77 19.46
CA GLU A 322 22.96 11.04 19.71
C GLU A 322 23.95 12.21 19.88
N HIS A 323 25.25 11.93 19.86
CA HIS A 323 26.28 12.96 19.99
C HIS A 323 26.19 13.99 18.85
N GLU A 324 26.39 15.28 19.17
CA GLU A 324 26.23 16.39 18.23
C GLU A 324 27.08 16.25 16.94
N ALA A 325 28.22 15.58 17.04
CA ALA A 325 29.09 15.29 15.90
C ALA A 325 28.39 14.44 14.83
N TRP A 326 27.64 13.40 15.24
CA TRP A 326 26.86 12.58 14.33
C TRP A 326 25.68 13.34 13.76
N GLN A 327 25.02 14.18 14.57
CA GLN A 327 23.87 14.98 14.14
C GLN A 327 24.26 16.01 13.07
N LYS A 328 25.45 16.61 13.20
CA LYS A 328 26.03 17.56 12.23
C LYS A 328 26.58 16.88 10.97
N ALA A 329 27.08 15.64 11.08
CA ALA A 329 27.67 14.91 9.97
C ALA A 329 26.66 14.72 8.81
N PRO A 330 27.05 14.95 7.54
CA PRO A 330 26.17 14.76 6.41
C PRO A 330 25.60 13.33 6.34
N LYS A 331 24.27 13.24 6.24
CA LYS A 331 23.55 11.98 6.02
C LYS A 331 23.51 11.64 4.53
N ARG A 332 23.86 10.41 4.15
CA ARG A 332 23.83 9.92 2.77
C ARG A 332 22.99 8.66 2.63
N ILE A 333 22.11 8.63 1.64
CA ILE A 333 21.36 7.42 1.29
C ILE A 333 22.18 6.57 0.33
N VAL A 334 22.39 5.33 0.71
CA VAL A 334 23.05 4.32 -0.12
C VAL A 334 22.00 3.28 -0.50
N ALA A 335 21.70 3.18 -1.79
CA ALA A 335 20.83 2.13 -2.28
C ALA A 335 21.50 0.76 -2.10
N MET A 336 20.80 -0.15 -1.45
CA MET A 336 21.23 -1.53 -1.35
C MET A 336 20.74 -2.25 -2.60
N GLY A 337 21.69 -2.65 -3.45
CA GLY A 337 21.38 -3.50 -4.58
C GLY A 337 20.69 -4.77 -4.10
N GLY A 338 19.65 -5.20 -4.82
CA GLY A 338 19.00 -6.48 -4.54
C GLY A 338 20.06 -7.57 -4.57
N GLN A 339 20.40 -8.12 -3.41
CA GLN A 339 21.31 -9.26 -3.38
C GLN A 339 20.66 -10.36 -4.21
N ILE A 340 21.39 -10.88 -5.20
CA ILE A 340 20.97 -12.06 -5.97
C ILE A 340 20.66 -13.15 -4.95
N THR A 341 19.37 -13.35 -4.69
CA THR A 341 18.89 -14.22 -3.63
C THR A 341 18.85 -15.65 -4.16
N HIS A 342 19.89 -16.42 -3.83
CA HIS A 342 19.89 -17.87 -4.02
C HIS A 342 19.36 -18.56 -2.76
N LYS A 343 18.46 -19.53 -2.96
CA LYS A 343 17.81 -20.42 -1.96
C LYS A 343 16.69 -19.78 -1.12
N PRO A 344 15.69 -20.56 -0.66
CA PRO A 344 14.61 -20.02 0.16
C PRO A 344 15.17 -19.56 1.51
N ARG A 345 14.87 -18.30 1.87
CA ARG A 345 15.12 -17.75 3.21
C ARG A 345 13.79 -17.75 3.97
N ASN A 346 13.87 -17.92 5.29
CA ASN A 346 12.75 -17.71 6.19
C ASN A 346 12.42 -16.21 6.40
N PHE A 347 13.04 -15.29 5.64
CA PHE A 347 12.85 -13.85 5.77
C PHE A 347 12.93 -13.12 4.42
N VAL A 348 12.19 -12.01 4.31
CA VAL A 348 12.19 -11.09 3.17
C VAL A 348 13.11 -9.91 3.50
N ASN A 349 14.05 -9.56 2.60
CA ASN A 349 14.92 -8.39 2.80
C ASN A 349 14.06 -7.11 2.78
N ARG A 350 13.95 -6.43 3.93
CA ARG A 350 13.22 -5.16 4.09
C ARG A 350 14.08 -3.91 3.86
N ILE A 351 15.39 -4.09 3.81
CA ILE A 351 16.36 -3.01 3.68
C ILE A 351 16.78 -2.95 2.21
N ASP A 352 16.24 -1.97 1.49
CA ASP A 352 16.55 -1.66 0.09
C ASP A 352 17.43 -0.40 -0.06
N ASP A 353 17.64 0.31 1.04
CA ASP A 353 18.55 1.43 1.19
C ASP A 353 18.92 1.56 2.68
N ILE A 354 20.08 2.14 2.94
CA ILE A 354 20.56 2.48 4.28
C ILE A 354 21.00 3.94 4.29
N TRP A 355 20.86 4.57 5.44
CA TRP A 355 21.48 5.86 5.68
C TRP A 355 22.87 5.66 6.25
N VAL A 356 23.82 6.45 5.77
CA VAL A 356 25.21 6.41 6.21
C VAL A 356 25.65 7.81 6.59
N ARG A 357 26.25 7.93 7.77
CA ARG A 357 27.07 9.06 8.18
C ARG A 357 28.49 8.58 8.39
N SER A 358 29.46 9.47 8.24
CA SER A 358 30.85 9.12 8.50
C SER A 358 31.59 10.22 9.24
N LEU A 359 32.37 9.80 10.23
CA LEU A 359 33.31 10.62 10.97
C LEU A 359 34.70 10.00 10.85
N TYR A 360 35.74 10.82 10.86
CA TYR A 360 37.12 10.32 10.89
C TYR A 360 38.00 11.14 11.85
N ASN A 361 39.09 10.53 12.29
CA ASN A 361 40.19 11.19 12.99
C ASN A 361 41.53 10.75 12.38
N ASP A 362 42.63 10.97 13.09
CA ASP A 362 43.99 10.61 12.66
C ASP A 362 44.23 9.09 12.55
N LYS A 363 43.37 8.25 13.14
CA LYS A 363 43.54 6.79 13.25
C LYS A 363 42.43 5.97 12.57
N TYR A 364 41.20 6.47 12.60
CA TYR A 364 40.01 5.69 12.25
C TYR A 364 39.07 6.50 11.36
N ILE A 365 38.33 5.76 10.54
CA ILE A 365 37.12 6.22 9.88
C ILE A 365 35.99 5.34 10.42
N VAL A 366 34.94 5.96 10.93
CA VAL A 366 33.78 5.28 11.49
C VAL A 366 32.56 5.61 10.64
N TYR A 367 31.73 4.60 10.40
CA TYR A 367 30.47 4.72 9.70
C TYR A 367 29.32 4.42 10.65
N LEU A 368 28.35 5.31 10.71
CA LEU A 368 27.06 5.06 11.35
C LEU A 368 26.06 4.64 10.27
N LEU A 369 25.44 3.47 10.44
CA LEU A 369 24.46 2.91 9.52
C LEU A 369 23.08 2.93 10.18
N GLU A 370 22.11 3.58 9.54
CA GLU A 370 20.73 3.77 10.05
C GLU A 370 19.67 3.23 9.08
#